data_AF-A0A9Y2E6N3-F1
#
_entry.id   AF-A0A9Y2E6N3-F1
#
_cell.length_a   1.000
_cell.length_b   1.000
_cell.length_c   1.000
_cell.angle_alpha   90.00
_cell.angle_beta   90.00
_cell.angle_gamma   90.00
#
_symmetry.space_group_name_H-M   'P 1'
#
loop_
_entity.id
_entity.type
_entity.pdbx_description
1 polymer ?
#
loop_
_entity_poly.entity_id
_entity_poly.type
_entity_poly.pdbx_seq_one_letter_code
_entity_poly.pdbx_strand_id
1 'polypeptide(L)'
;MALIDEMNTPVTVDEIADQLTEPARPSIETWAGVHERLHQNRLPTLDAAGDIEFDDTQGLVDRPTAYPVEGELRSTAAVGSISIAALFVLIALVSASALTALAVTLITTTFAVWFVPSFV
;
A
#
# COMPACT_ATOMS: atom_id res chain seq x y z
N MET A 1 -8.56 -23.19 -5.15
CA MET A 1 -8.77 -22.72 -6.53
C MET A 1 -10.15 -23.08 -7.03
N ALA A 2 -10.59 -24.34 -6.95
CA ALA A 2 -11.90 -24.78 -7.46
C ALA A 2 -13.10 -23.86 -7.11
N LEU A 3 -13.14 -23.29 -5.90
CA LEU A 3 -14.21 -22.37 -5.50
C LEU A 3 -14.25 -21.09 -6.36
N ILE A 4 -13.11 -20.41 -6.52
CA ILE A 4 -13.02 -19.17 -7.30
C ILE A 4 -13.18 -19.47 -8.80
N ASP A 5 -12.72 -20.63 -9.26
CA ASP A 5 -12.88 -21.06 -10.65
C ASP A 5 -14.36 -21.24 -11.03
N GLU A 6 -15.15 -21.76 -10.10
CA GLU A 6 -16.60 -22.01 -10.25
C GLU A 6 -17.44 -20.72 -10.10
N MET A 7 -16.88 -19.68 -9.50
CA MET A 7 -17.52 -18.37 -9.39
C MET A 7 -17.44 -17.57 -10.70
N ASN A 8 -18.46 -16.73 -10.95
CA ASN A 8 -18.43 -15.79 -12.07
C ASN A 8 -17.56 -14.59 -11.72
N THR A 9 -16.29 -14.60 -12.12
CA THR A 9 -15.40 -13.45 -11.90
C THR A 9 -15.82 -12.23 -12.74
N PRO A 10 -15.59 -11.00 -12.24
CA PRO A 10 -14.95 -10.66 -10.95
C PRO A 10 -15.87 -10.92 -9.75
N VAL A 11 -15.29 -11.39 -8.64
CA VAL A 11 -16.00 -11.63 -7.37
C VAL A 11 -15.38 -10.89 -6.21
N THR A 12 -16.18 -10.55 -5.20
CA THR A 12 -15.69 -9.83 -4.01
C THR A 12 -15.14 -10.80 -2.96
N VAL A 13 -14.27 -10.30 -2.08
CA VAL A 13 -13.81 -11.08 -0.91
C VAL A 13 -14.98 -11.51 -0.02
N ASP A 14 -16.01 -10.67 0.11
CA ASP A 14 -17.23 -10.96 0.86
C ASP A 14 -17.97 -12.18 0.28
N GLU A 15 -18.13 -12.24 -1.05
CA GLU A 15 -18.80 -13.36 -1.71
C GLU A 15 -18.02 -14.68 -1.53
N ILE A 16 -16.69 -14.61 -1.52
CA ILE A 16 -15.84 -15.77 -1.22
C ILE A 16 -16.00 -16.17 0.25
N ALA A 17 -16.02 -15.22 1.18
CA ALA A 17 -16.21 -15.48 2.60
C ALA A 17 -17.59 -16.11 2.88
N ASP A 18 -18.63 -15.62 2.21
CA ASP A 18 -19.98 -16.17 2.26
C ASP A 18 -20.01 -17.62 1.78
N GLN A 19 -19.47 -17.91 0.60
CA GLN A 19 -19.42 -19.28 0.08
C GLN A 19 -18.64 -20.24 0.99
N LEU A 20 -17.54 -19.79 1.61
CA LEU A 20 -16.76 -20.63 2.52
C LEU A 20 -17.44 -20.88 3.86
N THR A 21 -18.43 -20.07 4.23
CA THR A 21 -19.13 -20.16 5.51
C THR A 21 -20.54 -20.73 5.39
N GLU A 22 -21.04 -20.90 4.17
CA GLU A 22 -22.27 -21.65 3.90
C GLU A 22 -22.10 -23.16 4.04
N PRO A 23 -23.17 -23.89 4.45
CA PRO A 23 -24.48 -23.39 4.87
C PRO A 23 -24.52 -23.00 6.37
N ALA A 24 -23.40 -23.09 7.09
CA ALA A 24 -23.35 -22.99 8.54
C ALA A 24 -23.75 -21.62 9.10
N ARG A 25 -23.66 -20.53 8.29
CA ARG A 25 -24.01 -19.15 8.66
C ARG A 25 -23.47 -18.78 10.05
N PRO A 26 -22.14 -18.72 10.20
CA PRO A 26 -21.49 -18.56 11.49
C PRO A 26 -21.74 -17.16 12.07
N SER A 27 -21.30 -16.93 13.31
CA SER A 27 -21.39 -15.60 13.92
C SER A 27 -20.61 -14.55 13.13
N ILE A 28 -20.97 -13.28 13.31
CA ILE A 28 -20.33 -12.15 12.61
C ILE A 28 -18.82 -12.13 12.90
N GLU A 29 -18.40 -12.42 14.12
CA GLU A 29 -16.99 -12.44 14.51
C GLU A 29 -16.22 -13.54 13.78
N THR A 30 -16.87 -14.69 13.55
CA THR A 30 -16.27 -15.82 12.84
C THR A 30 -16.17 -15.53 11.35
N TRP A 31 -17.22 -14.98 10.75
CA TRP A 31 -17.22 -14.54 9.36
C TRP A 31 -16.16 -13.47 9.12
N ALA A 32 -16.07 -12.47 10.00
CA ALA A 32 -15.06 -11.41 9.92
C ALA A 32 -13.64 -11.98 10.02
N GLY A 33 -13.41 -12.98 10.87
CA GLY A 33 -12.13 -13.67 10.95
C GLY A 33 -11.76 -14.43 9.67
N VAL A 34 -12.75 -14.97 8.95
CA VAL A 34 -12.55 -15.60 7.64
C VAL A 34 -12.23 -14.55 6.59
N HIS A 35 -13.02 -13.47 6.52
CA HIS A 35 -12.80 -12.35 5.61
C HIS A 35 -11.40 -11.74 5.78
N GLU A 36 -10.99 -11.47 7.03
CA GLU A 36 -9.67 -10.91 7.34
C GLU A 36 -8.54 -11.85 6.90
N ARG A 37 -8.67 -13.16 7.17
CA ARG A 37 -7.65 -14.12 6.76
C ARG A 37 -7.57 -14.26 5.24
N LEU A 38 -8.71 -14.20 4.55
CA LEU A 38 -8.76 -14.20 3.09
C LEU A 38 -8.01 -12.99 2.54
N HIS A 39 -8.38 -11.79 3.00
CA HIS A 39 -7.85 -10.52 2.52
C HIS A 39 -6.35 -10.36 2.84
N GLN A 40 -5.92 -10.61 4.09
CA GLN A 40 -4.52 -10.35 4.49
C GLN A 40 -3.53 -11.43 4.09
N ASN A 41 -3.96 -12.69 3.97
CA ASN A 41 -3.04 -13.82 3.83
C ASN A 41 -3.31 -14.62 2.57
N ARG A 42 -4.54 -15.10 2.40
CA ARG A 42 -4.81 -16.15 1.40
C ARG A 42 -4.85 -15.60 -0.02
N LEU A 43 -5.59 -14.53 -0.27
CA LEU A 43 -5.72 -13.94 -1.60
C LEU A 43 -4.39 -13.33 -2.08
N PRO A 44 -3.63 -12.58 -1.26
CA PRO A 44 -2.30 -12.12 -1.66
C PRO A 44 -1.33 -13.26 -1.99
N THR A 45 -1.41 -14.38 -1.27
CA THR A 45 -0.55 -15.55 -1.56
C THR A 45 -0.91 -16.20 -2.89
N LEU A 46 -2.19 -16.28 -3.23
CA LEU A 46 -2.66 -16.87 -4.49
C LEU A 46 -2.36 -15.95 -5.68
N ASP A 47 -2.51 -14.64 -5.50
CA ASP A 47 -2.11 -13.63 -6.49
C ASP A 47 -0.60 -13.70 -6.77
N ALA A 48 0.22 -13.75 -5.72
CA ALA A 48 1.67 -13.91 -5.85
C ALA A 48 2.09 -15.25 -6.51
N ALA A 49 1.26 -16.28 -6.42
CA ALA A 49 1.46 -17.56 -7.11
C ALA A 49 1.03 -17.50 -8.59
N GLY A 50 0.33 -16.44 -9.02
CA GLY A 50 -0.26 -16.31 -10.35
C GLY A 50 -1.53 -17.15 -10.53
N ASP A 51 -2.11 -17.63 -9.44
CA ASP A 51 -3.32 -18.45 -9.44
C ASP A 51 -4.58 -17.58 -9.64
N ILE A 52 -4.57 -16.34 -9.17
CA ILE A 52 -5.66 -15.36 -9.32
C ILE A 52 -5.07 -13.97 -9.57
N GLU A 53 -5.93 -13.00 -9.89
CA GLU A 53 -5.58 -11.58 -9.81
C GLU A 53 -6.37 -10.95 -8.64
N PHE A 54 -5.69 -10.39 -7.65
CA PHE A 54 -6.33 -9.79 -6.47
C PHE A 54 -6.12 -8.27 -6.41
N ASP A 55 -7.21 -7.51 -6.54
CA ASP A 55 -7.24 -6.07 -6.29
C ASP A 55 -7.56 -5.79 -4.82
N ASP A 56 -6.53 -5.51 -4.05
CA ASP A 56 -6.61 -5.17 -2.62
C ASP A 56 -7.37 -3.86 -2.34
N THR A 57 -7.38 -2.93 -3.29
CA THR A 57 -8.04 -1.63 -3.12
C THR A 57 -9.55 -1.76 -3.27
N GLN A 58 -9.98 -2.60 -4.20
CA GLN A 58 -11.40 -2.84 -4.49
C GLN A 58 -11.95 -4.06 -3.76
N GLY A 59 -11.09 -4.92 -3.20
CA GLY A 59 -11.49 -6.21 -2.64
C GLY A 59 -12.03 -7.17 -3.71
N LEU A 60 -11.49 -7.10 -4.92
CA LEU A 60 -11.94 -7.89 -6.08
C LEU A 60 -10.94 -8.99 -6.42
N VAL A 61 -11.48 -10.13 -6.81
CA VAL A 61 -10.72 -11.29 -7.29
C VAL A 61 -11.17 -11.62 -8.71
N ASP A 62 -10.21 -11.70 -9.63
CA ASP A 62 -10.44 -12.11 -11.01
C ASP A 62 -9.58 -13.32 -11.41
N ARG A 63 -9.87 -13.89 -12.58
CA ARG A 63 -9.10 -14.99 -13.16
C ARG A 63 -7.78 -14.47 -13.74
N PRO A 64 -6.71 -15.28 -13.71
CA PRO A 64 -5.47 -14.95 -14.42
C PRO A 64 -5.76 -14.81 -15.91
N THR A 65 -5.64 -13.58 -16.42
CA THR A 65 -5.84 -13.34 -17.85
C THR A 65 -4.63 -13.86 -18.62
N ALA A 66 -4.76 -14.99 -19.30
CA ALA A 66 -3.70 -15.63 -20.11
C ALA A 66 -3.39 -14.89 -21.43
N TYR A 67 -3.28 -13.56 -21.41
CA TYR A 67 -2.82 -12.77 -22.55
C TYR A 67 -1.34 -12.38 -22.34
N PRO A 68 -0.44 -12.63 -23.30
CA PRO A 68 0.89 -12.03 -23.27
C PRO A 68 0.73 -10.59 -23.74
N VAL A 69 0.25 -9.71 -22.86
CA VAL A 69 0.34 -8.27 -23.10
C VAL A 69 1.76 -7.87 -22.72
N GLU A 70 2.61 -7.80 -23.75
CA GLU A 70 3.78 -6.94 -23.76
C GLU A 70 3.33 -5.53 -23.37
N GLY A 71 3.38 -5.17 -22.08
CA GLY A 71 2.88 -3.87 -21.68
C GLY A 71 2.81 -3.57 -20.20
N GLU A 72 2.64 -4.56 -19.32
CA GLU A 72 2.58 -4.28 -17.89
C GLU A 72 3.27 -5.41 -17.11
N LEU A 73 4.60 -5.32 -17.04
CA LEU A 73 5.29 -5.64 -15.79
C LEU A 73 4.86 -4.61 -14.74
N ARG A 74 3.57 -4.59 -14.38
CA ARG A 74 3.04 -3.88 -13.20
C ARG A 74 3.38 -4.75 -12.01
N SER A 75 4.70 -4.83 -11.80
CA SER A 75 5.35 -5.52 -10.72
C SER A 75 4.73 -5.02 -9.42
N THR A 76 4.04 -5.89 -8.70
CA THR A 76 3.55 -5.64 -7.34
C THR A 76 4.71 -5.28 -6.38
N ALA A 77 5.97 -5.50 -6.79
CA ALA A 77 7.16 -4.96 -6.13
C ALA A 77 7.39 -3.45 -6.34
N ALA A 78 6.71 -2.80 -7.29
CA ALA A 78 6.80 -1.37 -7.57
C ALA A 78 5.99 -0.51 -6.59
N VAL A 79 4.87 -1.03 -6.04
CA VAL A 79 4.01 -0.24 -5.13
C VAL A 79 4.67 -0.05 -3.76
N GLY A 80 5.41 -1.05 -3.27
CA GLY A 80 6.25 -0.89 -2.08
C GLY A 80 7.45 0.03 -2.28
N SER A 81 8.06 0.02 -3.48
CA SER A 81 9.26 0.82 -3.75
C SER A 81 8.96 2.29 -4.10
N ILE A 82 7.81 2.60 -4.68
CA ILE A 82 7.36 4.00 -4.87
C ILE A 82 7.12 4.67 -3.51
N SER A 83 6.55 3.96 -2.53
CA SER A 83 6.35 4.49 -1.18
C SER A 83 7.68 4.79 -0.46
N ILE A 84 8.69 3.92 -0.62
CA ILE A 84 10.03 4.12 -0.03
C ILE A 84 10.77 5.29 -0.72
N ALA A 85 10.74 5.37 -2.05
CA ALA A 85 11.40 6.45 -2.78
C ALA A 85 10.77 7.82 -2.46
N ALA A 86 9.43 7.88 -2.41
CA ALA A 86 8.72 9.09 -2.01
C ALA A 86 9.03 9.50 -0.55
N LEU A 87 9.13 8.52 0.36
CA LEU A 87 9.53 8.76 1.75
C LEU A 87 10.97 9.32 1.83
N PHE A 88 11.91 8.77 1.07
CA PHE A 88 13.28 9.27 1.01
C PHE A 88 13.35 10.71 0.49
N VAL A 89 12.58 11.05 -0.55
CA VAL A 89 12.50 12.41 -1.08
C VAL A 89 11.92 13.37 -0.05
N LEU A 90 10.84 12.97 0.64
CA LEU A 90 10.23 13.77 1.72
C LEU A 90 11.21 14.02 2.86
N ILE A 91 11.92 12.99 3.32
CA ILE A 91 12.93 13.12 4.38
C ILE A 91 14.05 14.06 3.94
N ALA A 92 14.58 13.89 2.72
CA ALA A 92 15.62 14.77 2.19
C ALA A 92 15.17 16.23 2.10
N LEU A 93 13.92 16.48 1.68
CA LEU A 93 13.35 17.82 1.59
C LEU A 93 13.20 18.47 2.97
N VAL A 94 12.67 17.71 3.95
CA VAL A 94 12.54 18.18 5.35
C VAL A 94 13.91 18.47 5.96
N SER A 95 14.90 17.58 5.76
CA SER A 95 16.26 17.80 6.24
C SER A 95 16.91 19.02 5.60
N ALA A 96 16.78 19.19 4.28
CA ALA A 96 17.30 20.37 3.58
C ALA A 96 16.66 21.66 4.11
N SER A 97 15.34 21.68 4.31
CA SER A 97 14.61 22.81 4.89
C SER A 97 15.04 23.13 6.31
N ALA A 98 15.27 22.11 7.14
CA ALA A 98 15.74 22.29 8.51
C ALA A 98 17.17 22.87 8.53
N LEU A 99 18.05 22.39 7.65
CA LEU A 99 19.42 22.89 7.53
C LEU A 99 19.46 24.35 7.06
N THR A 100 18.64 24.74 6.08
CA THR A 100 18.55 26.15 5.66
C THR A 100 17.98 27.03 6.76
N ALA A 101 16.92 26.61 7.45
CA ALA A 101 16.37 27.37 8.57
C ALA A 101 17.41 27.59 9.68
N LEU A 102 18.20 26.55 10.01
CA LEU A 102 19.25 26.60 11.02
C LEU A 102 20.41 27.51 10.58
N ALA A 103 20.82 27.43 9.31
CA ALA A 103 21.84 28.30 8.73
C ALA A 103 21.40 29.78 8.72
N VAL A 104 20.17 30.07 8.30
CA VAL A 104 19.61 31.43 8.33
C VAL A 104 19.55 31.97 9.75
N THR A 105 19.12 31.15 10.71
CA THR A 105 19.07 31.52 12.13
C THR A 105 20.47 31.83 12.64
N LEU A 106 21.47 30.98 12.36
CA LEU A 106 22.86 31.22 12.75
C LEU A 106 23.40 32.51 12.13
N ILE A 107 23.23 32.72 10.83
CA ILE A 107 23.69 33.93 10.12
C ILE A 107 23.05 35.17 10.75
N THR A 108 21.73 35.14 10.97
CA THR A 108 20.99 36.27 11.56
C THR A 108 21.47 36.56 12.98
N THR A 109 21.68 35.53 13.78
CA THR A 109 22.12 35.67 15.17
C THR A 109 23.56 36.18 15.23
N THR A 110 24.46 35.65 14.42
CA THR A 110 25.85 36.12 14.33
C THR A 110 25.93 37.55 13.84
N PHE A 111 25.15 37.91 12.81
CA PHE A 111 25.08 39.27 12.32
C PHE A 111 24.52 40.22 13.38
N ALA A 112 23.42 39.86 14.05
CA ALA A 112 22.84 40.66 15.11
C ALA A 112 23.82 40.89 16.27
N VAL A 113 24.53 39.84 16.72
CA VAL A 113 25.48 39.92 17.83
C VAL A 113 26.69 40.80 17.50
N TRP A 114 27.20 40.75 16.27
CA TRP A 114 28.41 41.50 15.89
C TRP A 114 28.13 42.91 15.39
N PHE A 115 27.08 43.10 14.58
CA PHE A 115 26.84 44.37 13.91
C PHE A 115 25.91 45.31 14.68
N VAL A 116 24.88 44.82 15.39
CA VAL A 116 23.95 45.70 16.13
C VAL A 116 24.65 46.54 17.21
N PRO A 117 25.58 46.00 18.02
CA PRO A 117 26.32 46.80 19.00
C PRO A 117 27.26 47.84 18.37
N SER A 118 27.53 47.74 17.07
CA SER A 118 28.39 48.69 16.34
C SER A 118 27.64 49.96 15.91
N PHE A 119 26.30 49.97 16.00
CA PHE A 119 25.43 51.06 15.55
C PHE A 119 24.60 51.73 16.67
N VAL A 120 24.74 51.28 17.92
CA VAL A 120 24.04 51.81 19.10
C VAL A 120 25.04 52.48 20.05
#